data_AF-A0A1Y6IQN4-F1
#
_entry.id   AF-A0A1Y6IQN4-F1
#
_cell.length_a   1.000
_cell.length_b   1.000
_cell.length_c   1.000
_cell.angle_alpha   90.00
_cell.angle_beta   90.00
_cell.angle_gamma   90.00
#
_symmetry.space_group_name_H-M   'P 1'
#
loop_
_entity.id
_entity.type
_entity.pdbx_description
1 polymer ?
#
loop_
_entity_poly.entity_id
_entity_poly.type
_entity_poly.pdbx_seq_one_letter_code
_entity_poly.pdbx_strand_id
1 'polypeptide(L)'
;MEEIVTETYKQIRTRLFALSCGLLILSVVMSLSKETLWIWSVPFAVIIFLYAVIAPLKLTVVVRMMDKLHIQIGKGLFWILFFIFITPLSWLLRLIRPGLIPLKIDDRAPSYWTTSEKDAVTPDDLKKQF
;
A
#
# COMPACT_ATOMS: atom_id res chain seq x y z
N MET A 1 -29.88 1.92 5.90
CA MET A 1 -29.26 0.64 6.31
C MET A 1 -29.11 -0.31 5.12
N GLU A 2 -30.12 -0.39 4.25
CA GLU A 2 -30.10 -1.20 3.02
C GLU A 2 -29.02 -0.76 1.99
N GLU A 3 -28.79 0.55 1.87
CA GLU A 3 -27.79 1.14 0.97
C GLU A 3 -26.32 0.81 1.34
N ILE A 4 -26.03 0.71 2.65
CA ILE A 4 -24.69 0.38 3.15
C ILE A 4 -24.36 -1.10 2.83
N VAL A 5 -25.40 -1.93 2.86
CA VAL A 5 -25.30 -3.37 2.63
C VAL A 5 -25.05 -3.64 1.14
N THR A 6 -25.76 -2.96 0.23
CA THR A 6 -25.57 -3.08 -1.23
C THR A 6 -24.19 -2.62 -1.71
N GLU A 7 -23.68 -1.51 -1.18
CA GLU A 7 -22.32 -1.04 -1.51
C GLU A 7 -21.23 -2.01 -1.03
N THR A 8 -21.41 -2.57 0.17
CA THR A 8 -20.49 -3.60 0.71
C THR A 8 -20.47 -4.84 -0.18
N TYR A 9 -21.64 -5.30 -0.66
CA TYR A 9 -21.73 -6.43 -1.60
C TYR A 9 -21.00 -6.17 -2.91
N LYS A 10 -21.20 -4.99 -3.49
CA LYS A 10 -20.55 -4.58 -4.75
C LYS A 10 -19.03 -4.58 -4.59
N GLN A 11 -18.53 -4.02 -3.50
CA GLN A 11 -17.09 -3.96 -3.22
C GLN A 11 -16.48 -5.36 -3.03
N ILE A 12 -17.15 -6.25 -2.28
CA ILE A 12 -16.71 -7.63 -2.06
C ILE A 12 -16.64 -8.39 -3.39
N ARG A 13 -17.69 -8.25 -4.23
CA ARG A 13 -17.75 -8.91 -5.55
C ARG A 13 -16.61 -8.47 -6.45
N THR A 14 -16.31 -7.17 -6.52
CA THR A 14 -15.20 -6.64 -7.32
C THR A 14 -13.84 -7.17 -6.84
N ARG A 15 -13.62 -7.24 -5.52
CA ARG A 15 -12.38 -7.80 -4.95
C ARG A 15 -12.22 -9.29 -5.27
N LEU A 16 -13.32 -10.06 -5.23
CA LEU A 16 -13.32 -11.48 -5.60
C LEU A 16 -13.00 -11.69 -7.08
N PHE A 17 -13.59 -10.88 -7.97
CA PHE A 17 -13.24 -10.91 -9.39
C PHE A 17 -11.77 -10.59 -9.61
N ALA A 18 -11.25 -9.54 -8.97
CA ALA A 18 -9.84 -9.18 -9.05
C ALA A 18 -8.91 -10.31 -8.57
N LEU A 19 -9.27 -10.99 -7.47
CA LEU A 19 -8.51 -12.13 -6.94
C LEU A 19 -8.52 -13.33 -7.90
N SER A 20 -9.68 -13.65 -8.48
CA SER A 20 -9.79 -14.72 -9.47
C SER A 20 -8.97 -14.43 -10.73
N CYS A 21 -9.02 -13.18 -11.22
CA CYS A 21 -8.24 -12.74 -12.36
C CYS A 21 -6.73 -12.79 -12.06
N GLY A 22 -6.31 -12.34 -10.88
CA GLY A 22 -4.93 -12.43 -10.43
C GLY A 22 -4.40 -13.87 -10.36
N LEU A 23 -5.21 -14.81 -9.85
CA LEU A 23 -4.84 -16.24 -9.82
C LEU A 23 -4.74 -16.85 -11.22
N LEU A 24 -5.61 -16.46 -12.14
CA LEU A 24 -5.52 -16.90 -13.54
C LEU A 24 -4.25 -16.38 -14.20
N ILE A 25 -3.93 -15.09 -14.03
CA ILE A 25 -2.69 -14.50 -14.55
C ILE A 25 -1.47 -15.21 -13.96
N LEU A 26 -1.44 -15.43 -12.64
CA LEU A 26 -0.35 -16.15 -11.97
C LEU A 26 -0.20 -17.58 -12.52
N SER A 27 -1.30 -18.29 -12.73
CA SER A 27 -1.32 -19.64 -13.30
C SER A 27 -0.74 -19.66 -14.72
N VAL A 28 -1.11 -18.69 -15.57
CA VAL A 28 -0.57 -18.55 -16.92
C VAL A 28 0.93 -18.24 -16.89
N VAL A 29 1.37 -17.27 -16.07
CA VAL A 29 2.79 -16.90 -15.95
C VAL A 29 3.64 -18.09 -15.46
N MET A 30 3.14 -18.85 -14.49
CA MET A 30 3.78 -20.07 -14.00
C MET A 30 3.86 -21.16 -15.08
N SER A 31 2.79 -21.33 -15.86
CA SER A 31 2.75 -22.28 -16.98
C SER A 31 3.67 -21.91 -18.14
N LEU A 32 3.98 -20.63 -18.33
CA LEU A 32 4.95 -20.18 -19.33
C LEU A 32 6.39 -20.32 -18.82
N SER A 33 6.60 -20.24 -17.51
CA SER A 33 7.95 -20.33 -16.90
C SER A 33 8.43 -21.77 -16.71
N LYS A 34 7.51 -22.72 -16.57
CA LYS A 34 7.80 -24.16 -16.56
C LYS A 34 6.82 -24.78 -17.54
N GLU A 35 7.30 -25.45 -18.59
CA GLU A 35 6.49 -26.16 -19.61
C GLU A 35 5.55 -27.26 -19.06
N THR A 36 5.36 -27.32 -17.75
CA THR A 36 4.34 -28.09 -17.06
C THR A 36 3.22 -27.15 -16.62
N LEU A 37 2.06 -27.30 -17.28
CA LEU A 37 0.80 -26.78 -16.76
C LEU A 37 0.62 -27.32 -15.35
N TRP A 38 0.63 -26.44 -14.35
CA TRP A 38 0.35 -26.83 -12.98
C TRP A 38 -1.17 -27.05 -12.87
N ILE A 39 -1.61 -28.24 -13.30
CA ILE A 39 -3.01 -28.69 -13.44
C ILE A 39 -3.83 -28.46 -12.18
N TRP A 40 -3.19 -28.32 -11.01
CA TRP A 40 -3.84 -28.04 -9.73
C TRP A 40 -4.27 -26.57 -9.53
N SER A 41 -3.64 -25.62 -10.24
CA SER A 41 -3.95 -24.18 -10.09
C SER A 41 -5.24 -23.76 -10.82
N VAL A 42 -5.53 -24.39 -11.96
CA VAL A 42 -6.71 -24.13 -12.79
C VAL A 42 -8.03 -24.48 -12.08
N PRO A 43 -8.24 -25.70 -11.54
CA PRO A 43 -9.46 -26.04 -10.83
C PRO A 43 -9.61 -25.18 -9.56
N PHE A 44 -8.52 -24.79 -8.91
CA PHE A 44 -8.57 -23.90 -7.75
C PHE A 44 -9.09 -22.49 -8.12
N ALA A 45 -8.62 -21.93 -9.25
CA ALA A 45 -9.12 -20.66 -9.77
C ALA A 45 -10.61 -20.74 -10.18
N VAL A 46 -11.01 -21.83 -10.83
CA VAL A 46 -12.42 -22.07 -11.25
C VAL A 46 -13.33 -22.23 -10.04
N ILE A 47 -12.91 -22.95 -9.00
CA ILE A 47 -13.67 -23.09 -7.76
C ILE A 47 -13.85 -21.72 -7.09
N ILE A 48 -12.77 -20.94 -6.97
CA ILE A 48 -12.85 -19.58 -6.41
C ILE A 48 -13.77 -18.68 -7.23
N PHE A 49 -13.73 -18.78 -8.56
CA PHE A 49 -14.60 -18.03 -9.45
C PHE A 49 -16.07 -18.43 -9.30
N LEU A 50 -16.39 -19.73 -9.25
CA LEU A 50 -17.75 -20.21 -8.98
C LEU A 50 -18.25 -19.74 -7.61
N TYR A 51 -17.40 -19.80 -6.60
CA TYR A 51 -17.74 -19.33 -5.25
C TYR A 51 -17.97 -17.82 -5.18
N ALA A 52 -17.21 -17.04 -5.96
CA ALA A 52 -17.41 -15.59 -6.08
C ALA A 52 -18.79 -15.23 -6.67
N VAL A 53 -19.32 -16.08 -7.56
CA VAL A 53 -20.64 -15.87 -8.19
C VAL A 53 -21.78 -16.31 -7.26
N ILE A 54 -21.62 -17.41 -6.53
CA ILE A 54 -22.74 -18.04 -5.80
C ILE A 54 -22.95 -17.44 -4.40
N ALA A 55 -21.90 -17.07 -3.65
CA ALA A 55 -22.06 -16.63 -2.26
C ALA A 55 -20.94 -15.69 -1.76
N PRO A 56 -21.04 -14.35 -2.01
CA PRO A 56 -20.02 -13.39 -1.58
C PRO A 56 -19.88 -13.29 -0.05
N LEU A 57 -20.92 -13.62 0.72
CA LEU A 57 -20.94 -13.48 2.18
C LEU A 57 -20.01 -14.44 2.90
N LYS A 58 -19.95 -15.70 2.48
CA LYS A 58 -19.13 -16.72 3.13
C LYS A 58 -17.64 -16.53 2.85
N LEU A 59 -17.30 -15.88 1.73
CA LEU A 59 -15.91 -15.59 1.35
C LEU A 59 -15.32 -14.32 1.99
N THR A 60 -16.12 -13.54 2.71
CA THR A 60 -15.60 -12.37 3.44
C THR A 60 -14.50 -12.72 4.45
N VAL A 61 -14.55 -13.91 5.06
CA VAL A 61 -13.53 -14.40 5.98
C VAL A 61 -12.20 -14.63 5.25
N VAL A 62 -12.25 -15.23 4.06
CA VAL A 62 -11.06 -15.52 3.24
C VAL A 62 -10.42 -14.23 2.76
N VAL A 63 -11.21 -13.29 2.22
CA VAL A 63 -10.72 -11.97 1.78
C VAL A 63 -10.08 -11.22 2.95
N ARG A 64 -10.72 -11.22 4.12
CA ARG A 64 -10.19 -10.57 5.32
C ARG A 64 -8.88 -11.22 5.80
N MET A 65 -8.75 -12.54 5.66
CA MET A 65 -7.51 -13.25 6.00
C MET A 65 -6.38 -12.92 5.02
N MET A 66 -6.68 -12.84 3.72
CA MET A 66 -5.75 -12.40 2.69
C MET A 66 -5.30 -10.95 2.92
N ASP A 67 -6.22 -10.04 3.26
CA ASP A 67 -5.90 -8.65 3.59
C ASP A 67 -4.95 -8.57 4.81
N LYS A 68 -5.21 -9.36 5.85
CA LYS A 68 -4.32 -9.45 7.02
C LYS A 68 -2.92 -9.93 6.64
N LEU A 69 -2.83 -10.97 5.81
CA LEU A 69 -1.54 -11.48 5.33
C LEU A 69 -0.81 -10.43 4.48
N HIS A 70 -1.53 -9.77 3.57
CA HIS A 70 -0.96 -8.71 2.73
C HIS A 70 -0.39 -7.56 3.59
N ILE A 71 -1.12 -7.14 4.63
CA ILE A 71 -0.63 -6.10 5.56
C ILE A 71 0.62 -6.57 6.31
N GLN A 72 0.66 -7.82 6.77
CA GLN A 72 1.83 -8.36 7.48
C GLN A 72 3.06 -8.45 6.57
N ILE A 73 2.88 -8.93 5.33
CA ILE A 73 3.95 -8.98 4.32
C ILE A 73 4.43 -7.57 4.00
N GLY A 74 3.51 -6.63 3.80
CA GLY A 74 3.84 -5.22 3.53
C GLY A 74 4.67 -4.61 4.65
N LYS A 75 4.28 -4.82 5.91
CA LYS A 75 5.06 -4.35 7.07
C LYS A 75 6.45 -4.96 7.11
N GLY A 76 6.56 -6.27 6.89
CA GLY A 76 7.85 -6.96 6.84
C GLY A 76 8.75 -6.44 5.72
N LEU A 77 8.19 -6.27 4.52
CA LEU A 77 8.91 -5.76 3.36
C LEU A 77 9.39 -4.32 3.58
N PHE A 78 8.56 -3.44 4.13
CA PHE A 78 8.96 -2.07 4.47
C PHE A 78 10.04 -2.04 5.54
N TRP A 79 9.95 -2.91 6.55
CA TRP A 79 10.97 -3.03 7.58
C TRP A 79 12.30 -3.47 6.97
N ILE A 80 12.30 -4.50 6.12
CA ILE A 80 13.47 -4.97 5.40
C ILE A 80 14.04 -3.87 4.49
N LEU A 81 13.19 -3.20 3.71
CA LEU A 81 13.59 -2.11 2.84
C LEU A 81 14.30 -1.00 3.64
N PHE A 82 13.73 -0.63 4.78
CA PHE A 82 14.26 0.43 5.62
C PHE A 82 15.60 0.04 6.28
N PHE A 83 15.69 -1.14 6.88
CA PHE A 83 16.87 -1.55 7.61
C PHE A 83 18.01 -2.05 6.72
N ILE A 84 17.70 -2.72 5.61
CA ILE A 84 18.72 -3.30 4.72
C ILE A 84 19.16 -2.34 3.62
N PHE A 85 18.28 -1.46 3.13
CA PHE A 85 18.62 -0.57 2.03
C PHE A 85 18.76 0.88 2.50
N ILE A 86 17.72 1.45 3.12
CA ILE A 86 17.69 2.88 3.43
C ILE A 86 18.69 3.25 4.54
N THR A 87 18.72 2.49 5.62
CA THR A 87 19.60 2.73 6.77
C THR A 87 21.09 2.69 6.40
N PRO A 88 21.62 1.63 5.76
CA PRO A 88 23.02 1.61 5.38
C PRO A 88 23.35 2.63 4.29
N LEU A 89 22.42 2.91 3.36
CA LEU A 89 22.61 3.97 2.37
C LEU A 89 22.73 5.35 3.04
N SER A 90 21.90 5.62 4.06
CA SER A 90 21.96 6.87 4.83
C SER A 90 23.26 6.98 5.63
N TRP A 91 23.73 5.88 6.20
CA TRP A 91 25.05 5.80 6.85
C TRP A 91 26.20 6.06 5.88
N LEU A 92 26.14 5.46 4.69
CA LEU A 92 27.12 5.68 3.63
C LEU A 92 27.13 7.15 3.17
N LEU A 93 25.95 7.72 2.95
CA LEU A 93 25.78 9.13 2.58
C LEU A 93 26.37 10.05 3.65
N ARG A 94 26.19 9.69 4.93
CA ARG A 94 26.78 10.42 6.06
C ARG A 94 28.31 10.35 6.07
N LEU A 95 28.90 9.20 5.75
CA LEU A 95 30.36 9.07 5.67
C LEU A 95 30.94 9.95 4.55
N ILE A 96 30.24 10.04 3.41
CA ILE A 96 30.69 10.82 2.25
C ILE A 96 30.43 12.32 2.43
N ARG A 97 29.28 12.70 3.02
CA ARG A 97 28.85 14.10 3.16
C ARG A 97 28.14 14.35 4.49
N PRO A 98 28.90 14.49 5.59
CA PRO A 98 28.33 14.60 6.95
C PRO A 98 27.46 15.84 7.15
N GLY A 99 27.60 16.87 6.31
CA GLY A 99 26.79 18.10 6.37
C GLY A 99 25.36 17.97 5.84
N LEU A 100 24.99 16.87 5.17
CA LEU A 100 23.61 16.67 4.69
C LEU A 100 22.64 16.23 5.79
N ILE A 101 23.14 15.54 6.82
CA ILE A 101 22.34 15.04 7.94
C ILE A 101 23.04 15.46 9.24
N PRO A 102 22.90 16.75 9.63
CA PRO A 102 23.55 17.25 10.84
C PRO A 102 22.95 16.56 12.08
N LEU A 103 23.83 16.11 12.99
CA LEU A 103 23.43 15.45 14.23
C LEU A 103 22.99 16.41 15.33
N LYS A 104 23.40 17.66 15.19
CA LYS A 104 23.05 18.74 16.10
C LYS A 104 22.10 19.67 15.37
N ILE A 105 21.03 20.04 16.04
CA ILE A 105 20.17 21.12 15.62
C ILE A 105 21.02 22.39 15.69
N ASP A 106 21.10 23.13 14.60
CA ASP A 106 21.77 24.42 14.53
C ASP A 106 20.70 25.51 14.61
N ASP A 107 20.56 26.14 15.78
CA ASP A 107 19.62 27.23 16.01
C ASP A 107 19.95 28.49 15.19
N ARG A 108 21.16 28.55 14.60
CA ARG A 108 21.61 29.65 13.74
C ARG A 108 21.50 29.33 12.26
N ALA A 109 21.17 28.09 11.90
CA ALA A 109 20.93 27.75 10.51
C ALA A 109 19.68 28.50 10.03
N PRO A 110 19.73 29.14 8.85
CA PRO A 110 18.57 29.84 8.29
C PRO A 110 17.46 28.82 8.09
N SER A 111 16.47 28.86 8.98
CA SER A 111 15.31 27.99 8.92
C SER A 111 14.43 28.43 7.76
N TYR A 112 13.88 27.46 7.01
CA TYR A 112 12.86 27.74 6.00
C TYR A 112 11.69 28.54 6.57
N TRP A 113 11.38 28.31 7.85
CA TRP A 113 10.44 29.12 8.62
C TRP A 113 11.12 30.42 9.01
N THR A 114 11.10 31.39 8.12
CA THR A 114 11.38 32.77 8.48
C THR A 114 10.27 33.26 9.40
N THR A 115 10.59 34.14 10.35
CA THR A 115 9.56 34.90 11.05
C THR A 115 8.76 35.66 9.98
N SER A 116 7.44 35.55 9.98
CA SER A 116 6.60 36.25 9.01
C SER A 116 6.90 37.74 9.09
N GLU A 117 7.25 38.37 7.97
CA GLU A 117 7.59 39.80 7.89
C GLU A 117 6.41 40.71 8.29
N LYS A 118 5.19 40.15 8.33
CA LYS A 118 3.99 40.85 8.79
C LYS A 118 3.76 40.63 10.28
N ASP A 119 4.07 41.66 11.06
CA ASP A 119 3.75 41.74 12.49
C ASP A 119 2.23 41.78 12.77
N ALA A 120 1.38 42.07 11.77
CA ALA A 120 -0.07 42.14 11.93
C ALA A 120 -0.82 41.46 10.77
N VAL A 121 -1.75 40.57 11.12
CA VAL A 121 -2.71 39.96 10.18
C VAL A 121 -3.73 41.02 9.79
N THR A 122 -3.79 41.39 8.51
CA THR A 122 -4.78 42.36 8.02
C THR A 122 -6.09 41.67 7.62
N PRO A 123 -7.25 42.35 7.68
CA PRO A 123 -8.54 41.77 7.28
C PRO A 123 -8.56 41.25 5.84
N ASP A 124 -7.75 41.83 4.95
CA ASP A 124 -7.61 41.39 3.56
C ASP A 124 -6.78 40.09 3.41
N ASP A 125 -5.95 39.75 4.40
CA ASP A 125 -5.25 38.45 4.42
C ASP A 125 -6.23 37.31 4.70
N LEU A 126 -7.26 37.55 5.53
CA LEU A 126 -8.30 36.56 5.83
C LEU A 126 -9.19 36.26 4.61
N LYS A 127 -9.43 37.25 3.74
CA LYS A 127 -10.19 37.07 2.49
C LYS A 127 -9.49 36.20 1.43
N LYS A 128 -8.18 35.99 1.55
CA LYS A 128 -7.41 35.19 0.58
C LYS A 128 -7.29 33.72 0.99
N GLN A 129 -7.55 33.41 2.25
CA GLN A 129 -7.33 32.08 2.83
C GLN A 129 -8.62 31.25 2.93
N PHE A 130 -9.78 31.91 2.92
CA PHE A 130 -11.12 31.32 2.92
C PHE A 130 -11.89 31.75 1.67
#